data_AF-A0A1S3JCM5-F1
#
_entry.id   AF-A0A1S3JCM5-F1
#
_cell.length_a   1.000
_cell.length_b   1.000
_cell.length_c   1.000
_cell.angle_alpha   90.00
_cell.angle_beta   90.00
_cell.angle_gamma   90.00
#
_symmetry.space_group_name_H-M   'P 1'
#
loop_
_entity.id
_entity.type
_entity.pdbx_description
1 polymer ?
#
loop_
_entity_poly.entity_id
_entity_poly.type
_entity_poly.pdbx_seq_one_letter_code
_entity_poly.pdbx_strand_id
1 'polypeptide(L)'
;MAGCLDNFQWPSCECCELGEKRNAIASIVSGAMFFSGWWIAIDAAAVFPNEADLPKAAHICGAVGTIALFMINSVSNGQVRGDSYSTGCLGQRGARVWLFIGFLLAFGSLIAAAWILFGLYVVPPNNIPNPMPGVQIFLQNALIFFGGLVMKFGRTEDLWG
;
A
#
# COMPACT_ATOMS: atom_id res chain seq x y z
N MET A 1 -27.33 -9.22 -11.96
CA MET A 1 -28.20 -8.24 -11.29
C MET A 1 -27.54 -6.89 -11.47
N ALA A 2 -28.23 -5.97 -12.16
CA ALA A 2 -27.71 -4.67 -12.58
C ALA A 2 -27.40 -3.79 -11.37
N GLY A 3 -26.15 -3.33 -11.26
CA GLY A 3 -25.70 -2.43 -10.21
C GLY A 3 -25.68 -1.01 -10.75
N CYS A 4 -26.30 -0.08 -10.04
CA CYS A 4 -26.59 1.32 -10.40
C CYS A 4 -25.38 2.22 -10.75
N LEU A 5 -24.21 1.65 -11.02
CA LEU A 5 -22.96 2.33 -11.36
C LEU A 5 -22.51 2.10 -12.82
N ASP A 6 -23.19 1.23 -13.57
CA ASP A 6 -22.87 1.00 -15.00
C ASP A 6 -23.12 2.22 -15.91
N ASN A 7 -23.79 3.26 -15.40
CA ASN A 7 -24.09 4.51 -16.14
C ASN A 7 -23.18 5.69 -15.75
N PHE A 8 -22.20 5.52 -14.85
CA PHE A 8 -21.22 6.58 -14.61
C PHE A 8 -20.10 6.49 -15.66
N GLN A 9 -20.46 6.75 -16.91
CA GLN A 9 -19.47 7.04 -17.96
C GLN A 9 -18.87 8.40 -17.64
N TRP A 10 -17.75 8.41 -16.92
CA TRP A 10 -16.89 9.58 -16.86
C TRP A 10 -16.58 9.97 -18.31
N PRO A 11 -16.87 11.20 -18.76
CA PRO A 11 -16.64 11.60 -20.14
C PRO A 11 -15.17 11.34 -20.45
N SER A 12 -14.92 10.44 -21.40
CA SER A 12 -13.60 10.14 -21.91
C SER A 12 -12.98 11.43 -22.39
N CYS A 13 -12.13 12.02 -21.56
CA CYS A 13 -11.38 13.20 -21.91
C CYS A 13 -10.43 12.79 -23.04
N GLU A 14 -10.77 13.11 -24.29
CA GLU A 14 -9.99 12.79 -25.50
C GLU A 14 -8.56 13.36 -25.44
N CYS A 15 -8.27 14.27 -24.51
CA CYS A 15 -6.93 14.79 -24.26
C CYS A 15 -6.03 13.84 -23.43
N CYS A 16 -6.62 12.80 -22.83
CA CYS A 16 -5.94 11.76 -22.08
C CYS A 16 -6.42 10.40 -22.59
N GLU A 17 -5.71 9.80 -23.55
CA GLU A 17 -5.78 8.36 -23.81
C GLU A 17 -5.33 7.58 -22.55
N LEU A 18 -6.23 7.55 -21.57
CA LEU A 18 -6.07 6.96 -20.25
C LEU A 18 -5.92 5.45 -20.33
N GLY A 19 -6.25 4.83 -21.47
CA GLY A 19 -6.01 3.42 -21.76
C GLY A 19 -4.52 3.09 -21.93
N GLU A 20 -3.84 3.74 -22.88
CA GLU A 20 -2.41 3.49 -23.14
C GLU A 20 -1.51 4.02 -22.03
N LYS A 21 -1.84 5.18 -21.45
CA LYS A 21 -1.03 5.79 -20.38
C LYS A 21 -1.41 5.34 -18.98
N ARG A 22 -2.37 4.41 -18.83
CA ARG A 22 -2.87 3.97 -17.51
C ARG A 22 -1.77 3.46 -16.60
N ASN A 23 -0.89 2.63 -17.15
CA ASN A 23 0.21 2.01 -16.42
C ASN A 23 1.25 3.05 -15.98
N ALA A 24 1.52 4.04 -16.83
CA ALA A 24 2.40 5.16 -16.50
C ALA A 24 1.81 6.02 -15.38
N ILE A 25 0.52 6.38 -15.46
CA ILE A 25 -0.14 7.18 -14.43
C ILE A 25 -0.23 6.41 -13.11
N ALA A 26 -0.64 5.14 -13.14
CA ALA A 26 -0.74 4.30 -11.95
C ALA A 26 0.61 4.13 -11.24
N SER A 27 1.70 3.95 -12.00
CA SER A 27 3.05 3.85 -11.44
C SER A 27 3.56 5.18 -10.88
N ILE A 28 3.29 6.32 -11.53
CA ILE A 28 3.65 7.65 -11.02
C ILE A 28 2.91 7.93 -9.70
N VAL A 29 1.59 7.71 -9.66
CA VAL A 29 0.78 7.96 -8.47
C VAL A 29 1.22 7.03 -7.33
N SER A 30 1.40 5.74 -7.60
CA SER A 30 1.91 4.80 -6.59
C SER A 30 3.29 5.21 -6.08
N GLY A 31 4.19 5.63 -6.97
CA GLY A 31 5.54 6.06 -6.60
C GLY A 31 5.52 7.31 -5.72
N ALA A 32 4.68 8.28 -6.05
CA ALA A 32 4.49 9.49 -5.24
C ALA A 32 3.92 9.18 -3.85
N MET A 33 2.95 8.26 -3.76
CA MET A 33 2.40 7.81 -2.47
C MET A 33 3.44 7.07 -1.63
N PHE A 34 4.23 6.18 -2.24
CA PHE A 34 5.31 5.48 -1.55
C PHE A 34 6.39 6.43 -1.05
N PHE A 35 6.83 7.36 -1.90
CA PHE A 35 7.83 8.37 -1.56
C PHE A 35 7.34 9.28 -0.42
N SER A 36 6.11 9.80 -0.52
CA SER A 36 5.54 10.65 0.54
C SER A 36 5.39 9.91 1.87
N GLY A 37 5.02 8.61 1.85
CA GLY A 37 4.96 7.79 3.05
C GLY A 37 6.31 7.70 3.77
N TRP A 38 7.38 7.37 3.05
CA TRP A 38 8.74 7.31 3.63
C TRP A 38 9.31 8.68 3.98
N TRP A 39 8.97 9.72 3.22
CA TRP A 39 9.35 11.09 3.54
C TRP A 39 8.81 11.52 4.91
N ILE A 40 7.52 11.27 5.17
CA ILE A 40 6.89 11.57 6.48
C ILE A 40 7.55 10.79 7.62
N ALA A 41 7.96 9.54 7.36
CA ALA A 41 8.63 8.72 8.36
C ALA A 41 10.02 9.26 8.73
N ILE A 42 10.76 9.76 7.74
CA ILE A 42 12.09 10.37 7.94
C ILE A 42 11.94 11.70 8.67
N ASP A 43 10.95 12.51 8.30
CA ASP A 43 10.64 13.77 8.99
C ASP A 43 10.30 13.53 10.47
N ALA A 44 9.45 12.53 10.76
CA ALA A 44 9.13 12.12 12.12
C ALA A 44 10.38 11.72 12.92
N ALA A 45 11.27 10.90 12.34
CA ALA A 45 12.50 10.47 12.99
C ALA A 45 13.52 11.61 13.21
N ALA A 46 13.50 12.64 12.36
CA ALA A 46 14.36 13.82 12.49
C ALA A 46 13.86 14.77 13.59
N VAL A 47 12.54 14.95 13.73
CA VAL A 47 11.92 15.84 14.73
C VAL A 47 11.90 15.19 16.11
N PHE A 48 11.69 13.88 16.20
CA PHE A 48 11.56 13.14 17.46
C PHE A 48 12.66 12.07 17.61
N PRO A 49 13.91 12.45 17.94
CA PRO A 49 15.03 11.51 18.02
C PRO A 49 15.01 10.64 19.29
N ASN A 50 14.20 10.99 20.29
CA ASN A 50 14.14 10.29 21.58
C ASN A 50 13.20 9.09 21.52
N GLU A 51 13.66 7.94 22.05
CA GLU A 51 12.85 6.71 22.18
C GLU A 51 11.58 6.89 23.04
N ALA A 52 11.58 7.88 23.94
CA ALA A 52 10.43 8.19 24.78
C ALA A 52 9.29 8.85 23.99
N ASP A 53 9.61 9.60 22.94
CA ASP A 53 8.67 10.35 22.12
C ASP A 53 8.22 9.55 20.90
N LEU A 54 9.14 8.79 20.29
CA LEU A 54 8.87 7.89 19.18
C LEU A 54 9.65 6.58 19.39
N PRO A 55 8.99 5.47 19.77
CA PRO A 55 9.67 4.19 19.92
C PRO A 55 10.16 3.73 18.55
N LYS A 56 11.44 3.37 18.44
CA LYS A 56 12.03 2.95 17.15
C LYS A 56 11.32 1.74 16.53
N ALA A 57 10.69 0.91 17.36
CA ALA A 57 9.87 -0.21 16.94
C ALA A 57 8.67 0.20 16.06
N ALA A 58 8.17 1.43 16.18
CA ALA A 58 7.02 1.91 15.40
C ALA A 58 7.32 1.97 13.88
N HIS A 59 8.59 2.17 13.49
CA HIS A 59 8.99 2.17 12.08
C HIS A 59 8.95 0.78 11.43
N ILE A 60 8.94 -0.29 12.22
CA ILE A 60 8.85 -1.67 11.71
C ILE A 60 7.55 -1.87 10.93
N CYS A 61 6.44 -1.25 11.36
CA CYS A 61 5.18 -1.31 10.65
C CYS A 61 5.32 -0.81 9.20
N GLY A 62 5.97 0.35 9.01
CA GLY A 62 6.21 0.91 7.67
C GLY A 62 7.15 0.05 6.81
N ALA A 63 8.15 -0.58 7.43
CA ALA A 63 9.05 -1.53 6.74
C ALA A 63 8.30 -2.79 6.28
N VAL A 64 7.46 -3.38 7.15
CA VAL A 64 6.62 -4.54 6.82
C VAL A 64 5.61 -4.19 5.73
N GLY A 65 4.99 -3.01 5.79
CA GLY A 65 4.10 -2.51 4.74
C GLY A 65 4.81 -2.36 3.39
N THR A 66 6.08 -1.96 3.39
CA THR A 66 6.90 -1.87 2.17
C THR A 66 7.21 -3.25 1.58
N ILE A 67 7.56 -4.22 2.42
CA ILE A 67 7.74 -5.62 1.98
C ILE A 67 6.44 -6.15 1.37
N ALA A 68 5.31 -5.89 2.02
CA ALA A 68 3.99 -6.28 1.53
C ALA A 68 3.69 -5.65 0.16
N LEU A 69 4.01 -4.36 -0.03
CA LEU A 69 3.86 -3.68 -1.32
C LEU A 69 4.62 -4.40 -2.43
N PHE A 70 5.89 -4.78 -2.20
CA PHE A 70 6.67 -5.53 -3.18
C PHE A 70 6.07 -6.92 -3.44
N MET A 71 5.68 -7.64 -2.40
CA MET A 71 5.10 -8.99 -2.54
C MET A 71 3.80 -8.98 -3.36
N ILE A 72 2.92 -8.01 -3.15
CA ILE A 72 1.64 -7.90 -3.87
C ILE A 72 1.88 -7.53 -5.34
N ASN A 73 2.80 -6.59 -5.58
CA ASN A 73 3.06 -6.04 -6.91
C ASN A 73 4.00 -6.91 -7.76
N SER A 74 4.77 -7.81 -7.15
CA SER A 74 5.62 -8.77 -7.87
C SER A 74 4.82 -9.89 -8.55
N VAL A 75 3.57 -10.14 -8.12
CA VAL A 75 2.71 -11.17 -8.73
C VAL A 75 1.89 -10.57 -9.85
N SER A 76 1.95 -11.19 -11.04
CA SER A 76 1.11 -10.81 -12.19
C SER A 76 -0.37 -11.12 -11.94
N ASN A 77 -1.27 -10.28 -12.44
CA ASN A 77 -2.71 -10.52 -12.44
C ASN A 77 -3.08 -11.76 -13.30
N GLY A 78 -2.36 -12.02 -14.40
CA GLY A 78 -2.52 -13.23 -15.22
C GLY A 78 -2.21 -14.52 -14.46
N GLN A 79 -1.19 -14.52 -13.59
CA GLN A 79 -0.85 -15.67 -12.74
C GLN A 79 -1.93 -15.98 -11.69
N VAL A 80 -2.70 -14.97 -11.26
CA VAL A 80 -3.81 -15.14 -10.30
C VAL A 80 -5.04 -15.73 -10.99
N ARG A 81 -5.36 -15.22 -12.19
CA ARG A 81 -6.50 -15.67 -13.02
C ARG A 81 -6.33 -17.10 -13.52
N GLY A 82 -5.08 -17.53 -13.67
CA GLY A 82 -4.76 -18.88 -14.11
C GLY A 82 -4.61 -19.01 -15.63
N ASP A 83 -4.41 -17.88 -16.31
CA ASP A 83 -4.21 -17.81 -17.77
C ASP A 83 -2.76 -18.17 -18.17
N SER A 84 -1.87 -18.41 -17.20
CA SER A 84 -0.49 -18.82 -17.47
C SER A 84 -0.40 -20.30 -17.83
N TYR A 85 0.06 -20.58 -19.06
CA TYR A 85 0.38 -21.93 -19.57
C TYR A 85 1.64 -22.57 -18.96
N SER A 86 2.36 -21.86 -18.07
CA SER A 86 3.58 -22.34 -17.42
C SER A 86 3.31 -22.89 -16.01
N THR A 87 3.52 -24.19 -15.86
CA THR A 87 3.59 -24.91 -14.58
C THR A 87 5.02 -24.83 -14.02
N GLY A 88 5.41 -23.67 -13.49
CA GLY A 88 6.62 -23.57 -12.65
C GLY A 88 6.49 -24.37 -11.35
N CYS A 89 7.59 -24.54 -10.60
CA CYS A 89 7.71 -25.40 -9.40
C CYS A 89 6.64 -25.14 -8.31
N LEU A 90 6.19 -23.90 -8.13
CA LEU A 90 5.13 -23.51 -7.19
C LEU A 90 3.74 -23.28 -7.86
N GLY A 91 3.72 -23.21 -9.20
CA GLY A 91 2.53 -23.03 -10.02
C GLY A 91 1.62 -21.86 -9.61
N GLN A 92 0.36 -21.93 -10.03
CA GLN A 92 -0.67 -20.92 -9.72
C GLN A 92 -1.05 -20.91 -8.23
N ARG A 93 -0.94 -22.04 -7.55
CA ARG A 93 -1.23 -22.16 -6.10
C ARG A 93 -0.23 -21.36 -5.26
N GLY A 94 1.07 -21.45 -5.58
CA GLY A 94 2.10 -20.69 -4.89
C GLY A 94 1.96 -19.18 -5.10
N ALA A 95 1.63 -18.74 -6.33
CA ALA A 95 1.37 -17.32 -6.61
C ALA A 95 0.21 -16.77 -5.76
N ARG A 96 -0.88 -17.54 -5.58
CA ARG A 96 -2.01 -17.15 -4.73
C ARG A 96 -1.64 -17.09 -3.26
N VAL A 97 -0.87 -18.06 -2.75
CA VAL A 97 -0.40 -18.07 -1.35
C VAL A 97 0.53 -16.90 -1.09
N TRP A 98 1.47 -16.62 -2.01
CA TRP A 98 2.37 -15.47 -1.91
C TRP A 98 1.60 -14.14 -1.86
N LEU A 99 0.63 -13.98 -2.75
CA LEU A 99 -0.24 -12.80 -2.79
C LEU A 99 -1.07 -12.68 -1.50
N PHE A 100 -1.62 -13.79 -1.00
CA PHE A 100 -2.37 -13.82 0.25
C PHE A 100 -1.52 -13.37 1.45
N ILE A 101 -0.28 -13.87 1.55
CA ILE A 101 0.67 -13.43 2.59
C ILE A 101 0.97 -11.94 2.44
N GLY A 102 1.18 -11.46 1.21
CA GLY A 102 1.37 -10.05 0.91
C GLY A 102 0.23 -9.18 1.44
N PHE A 103 -1.03 -9.55 1.17
CA PHE A 103 -2.18 -8.82 1.71
C PHE A 103 -2.29 -8.91 3.23
N LEU A 104 -2.00 -10.07 3.83
CA LEU A 104 -2.01 -10.23 5.27
C LEU A 104 -0.99 -9.32 5.97
N LEU A 105 0.22 -9.20 5.41
CA LEU A 105 1.23 -8.26 5.88
C LEU A 105 0.81 -6.80 5.68
N ALA A 106 0.19 -6.47 4.53
CA ALA A 106 -0.29 -5.12 4.24
C ALA A 106 -1.36 -4.67 5.25
N PHE A 107 -2.42 -5.47 5.45
CA PHE A 107 -3.46 -5.18 6.44
C PHE A 107 -2.92 -5.22 7.88
N GLY A 108 -2.05 -6.19 8.19
CA GLY A 108 -1.41 -6.30 9.50
C GLY A 108 -0.59 -5.06 9.86
N SER A 109 0.18 -4.52 8.92
CA SER A 109 0.95 -3.29 9.12
C SER A 109 0.05 -2.07 9.38
N LEU A 110 -1.07 -1.95 8.66
CA LEU A 110 -2.02 -0.86 8.83
C LEU A 110 -2.76 -0.92 10.17
N ILE A 111 -3.20 -2.11 10.58
CA ILE A 111 -3.85 -2.33 11.87
C ILE A 111 -2.87 -2.07 13.02
N ALA A 112 -1.63 -2.55 12.91
CA ALA A 112 -0.59 -2.27 13.90
C ALA A 112 -0.29 -0.77 14.01
N ALA A 113 -0.21 -0.05 12.89
CA ALA A 113 -0.03 1.39 12.89
C ALA A 113 -1.22 2.14 13.53
N ALA A 114 -2.45 1.68 13.29
CA ALA A 114 -3.64 2.22 13.97
C ALA A 114 -3.59 1.97 15.48
N TRP A 115 -3.15 0.78 15.90
CA TRP A 115 -2.95 0.48 17.32
C TRP A 115 -1.90 1.41 17.96
N ILE A 116 -0.77 1.64 17.29
CA ILE A 116 0.26 2.57 17.75
C ILE A 116 -0.33 3.98 17.93
N LEU A 117 -1.08 4.48 16.95
CA LEU A 117 -1.74 5.79 17.03
C LEU A 117 -2.65 5.88 18.27
N PHE A 118 -3.59 4.94 18.43
CA PHE A 118 -4.58 5.03 19.51
C PHE A 118 -3.99 4.68 20.87
N GLY A 119 -3.25 3.58 20.95
CA GLY A 119 -2.72 3.04 22.20
C GLY A 119 -1.57 3.85 22.80
N LEU A 120 -0.71 4.44 21.96
CA LEU A 120 0.45 5.20 22.45
C LEU A 120 0.25 6.72 22.40
N TYR A 121 -0.65 7.27 21.60
CA TYR A 121 -0.74 8.74 21.41
C TYR A 121 -2.14 9.35 21.68
N VAL A 122 -3.24 8.60 21.54
CA VAL A 122 -4.61 9.15 21.73
C VAL A 122 -5.20 8.83 23.12
N VAL A 123 -5.02 7.60 23.61
CA VAL A 123 -5.51 7.13 24.92
C VAL A 123 -4.56 7.34 26.14
N PRO A 124 -3.30 7.83 26.05
CA PRO A 124 -2.40 7.89 27.21
C PRO A 124 -2.92 8.67 28.43
N PRO A 125 -2.69 8.16 29.66
CA PRO A 125 -3.13 8.81 30.90
C PRO A 125 -2.26 9.99 31.35
N ASN A 126 -1.08 10.20 30.74
CA ASN A 126 -0.10 11.20 31.19
C ASN A 126 0.39 12.05 30.01
N ASN A 127 -0.19 13.24 29.82
CA ASN A 127 0.32 14.40 29.06
C ASN A 127 1.49 14.11 28.10
N ILE A 128 1.24 13.39 26.99
CA ILE A 128 2.24 13.28 25.94
C ILE A 128 2.34 14.67 25.28
N PRO A 129 3.55 15.25 25.13
CA PRO A 129 3.69 16.62 24.65
C PRO A 129 3.14 16.85 23.23
N ASN A 130 3.06 15.82 22.38
CA ASN A 130 2.49 15.91 21.04
C ASN A 130 2.03 14.55 20.47
N PRO A 131 0.77 14.43 19.97
CA PRO A 131 0.28 13.21 19.30
C PRO A 131 0.75 13.07 17.83
N MET A 132 1.44 14.08 17.30
CA MET A 132 1.93 14.12 15.91
C MET A 132 2.73 12.88 15.45
N PRO A 133 3.66 12.30 16.25
CA PRO A 133 4.45 11.17 15.80
C PRO A 133 3.58 9.94 15.45
N GLY A 134 2.55 9.67 16.26
CA GLY A 134 1.59 8.59 15.99
C GLY A 134 0.84 8.78 14.67
N VAL A 135 0.42 10.02 14.39
CA VAL A 135 -0.29 10.35 13.14
C VAL A 135 0.63 10.19 11.93
N GLN A 136 1.89 10.60 12.04
CA GLN A 136 2.89 10.46 10.97
C GLN A 136 3.16 8.99 10.62
N ILE A 137 3.32 8.11 11.63
CA ILE A 137 3.51 6.66 11.41
C ILE A 137 2.26 6.02 10.80
N PHE A 138 1.07 6.40 11.26
CA PHE A 138 -0.17 5.91 10.65
C PHE A 138 -0.29 6.35 9.19
N LEU A 139 -0.01 7.62 8.91
CA LEU A 139 -0.07 8.19 7.56
C LEU A 139 0.97 7.55 6.62
N GLN A 140 2.18 7.25 7.10
CA GLN A 140 3.17 6.47 6.36
C GLN A 140 2.58 5.12 5.91
N ASN A 141 2.02 4.35 6.84
CA ASN A 141 1.49 3.02 6.55
C ASN A 141 0.28 3.09 5.60
N ALA A 142 -0.61 4.06 5.78
CA ALA A 142 -1.73 4.29 4.90
C ALA A 142 -1.28 4.64 3.47
N LEU A 143 -0.32 5.55 3.30
CA LEU A 143 0.20 5.94 1.99
C LEU A 143 0.89 4.79 1.26
N ILE A 144 1.70 3.99 1.97
CA ILE A 144 2.35 2.80 1.41
C ILE A 144 1.29 1.75 1.01
N PHE A 145 0.28 1.52 1.87
CA PHE A 145 -0.80 0.58 1.60
C PHE A 145 -1.59 0.99 0.34
N PHE A 146 -2.10 2.22 0.30
CA PHE A 146 -2.86 2.71 -0.84
C PHE A 146 -2.03 2.83 -2.11
N GLY A 147 -0.77 3.27 -2.02
CA GLY A 147 0.15 3.27 -3.15
C GLY A 147 0.32 1.87 -3.74
N GLY A 148 0.52 0.86 -2.88
CA GLY A 148 0.60 -0.53 -3.30
C GLY A 148 -0.67 -1.05 -3.99
N LEU A 149 -1.86 -0.65 -3.51
CA LEU A 149 -3.14 -0.99 -4.14
C LEU A 149 -3.34 -0.28 -5.48
N VAL A 150 -2.96 1.00 -5.58
CA VAL A 150 -3.03 1.78 -6.83
C VAL A 150 -2.15 1.14 -7.88
N MET A 151 -0.94 0.70 -7.54
CA MET A 151 -0.08 -0.01 -8.48
C MET A 151 -0.66 -1.37 -8.91
N LYS A 152 -1.22 -2.12 -7.96
CA LYS A 152 -1.76 -3.48 -8.21
C LYS A 152 -3.00 -3.46 -9.10
N PHE A 153 -3.95 -2.56 -8.79
CA PHE A 153 -5.25 -2.49 -9.47
C PHE A 153 -5.30 -1.47 -10.60
N GLY A 154 -4.45 -0.45 -10.59
CA GLY A 154 -4.38 0.56 -11.64
C GLY A 154 -3.76 0.04 -12.93
N ARG A 155 -2.83 -0.92 -12.85
CA ARG A 155 -2.14 -1.46 -14.03
C ARG A 155 -3.04 -2.41 -14.85
N THR A 156 -3.10 -2.22 -16.16
CA THR A 156 -3.45 -3.29 -17.11
C THR A 156 -2.23 -4.17 -17.30
N GLU A 157 -2.44 -5.49 -17.27
CA GLU A 157 -1.49 -6.42 -17.87
C GLU A 157 -2.13 -6.84 -19.19
N ASP A 158 -1.50 -6.49 -20.31
CA ASP A 158 -1.90 -7.04 -21.61
C ASP A 158 -1.51 -8.51 -21.61
N LEU A 159 -2.50 -9.39 -21.68
CA LEU A 159 -2.26 -10.81 -21.97
C LEU A 159 -1.90 -10.94 -23.43
N TRP A 160 -0.65 -10.64 -23.77
CA TRP A 160 -0.06 -11.22 -24.97
C TRP A 160 0.07 -12.71 -24.68
N GLY A 161 -0.82 -13.50 -25.28
CA GLY A 161 -0.70 -14.96 -25.34
C GLY A 161 0.60 -15.38 -26.00
#